data_AF-A0A1S4ES83-F1
#
_entry.id   AF-A0A1S4ES83-F1
#
_cell.length_a   1.000
_cell.length_b   1.000
_cell.length_c   1.000
_cell.angle_alpha   90.00
_cell.angle_beta   90.00
_cell.angle_gamma   90.00
#
_symmetry.space_group_name_H-M   'P 1'
#
loop_
_entity.id
_entity.type
_entity.pdbx_description
1 polymer ?
#
loop_
_entity_poly.entity_id
_entity_poly.type
_entity_poly.pdbx_seq_one_letter_code
_entity_poly.pdbx_strand_id
1 'polypeptide(L)'
;LRFSGTTPRSSYNLELLRIICEQLNCLLSPNNICIPVDASFDPLYVNNWFQTLIKRFESEDDPAKDNLLVILIDDLHRLNPLDSDIVAALSWLPINLPKNVHFVATTL
;
A
#
# COMPACT_ATOMS: atom_id res chain seq x y z
N LEU A 1 -4.40 -10.35 -0.80
CA LEU A 1 -4.80 -10.59 0.59
C LEU A 1 -3.60 -10.35 1.49
N ARG A 2 -3.64 -9.35 2.39
CA ARG A 2 -2.59 -9.11 3.39
C ARG A 2 -3.24 -9.10 4.78
N PHE A 3 -2.63 -9.82 5.72
CA PHE A 3 -3.10 -9.87 7.11
C PHE A 3 -2.24 -8.93 7.96
N SER A 4 -2.84 -7.96 8.63
CA SER A 4 -2.14 -7.14 9.62
C SER A 4 -1.64 -8.02 10.77
N GLY A 5 -0.43 -7.76 11.26
CA GLY A 5 0.10 -8.46 12.43
C GLY A 5 0.48 -9.95 12.27
N THR A 6 0.34 -10.54 11.07
CA THR A 6 0.80 -11.93 10.83
C THR A 6 2.32 -12.06 10.76
N THR A 7 3.01 -10.98 10.42
CA THR A 7 4.45 -10.84 10.59
C THR A 7 4.75 -9.60 11.43
N PRO A 8 5.86 -9.59 12.20
CA PRO A 8 6.26 -8.41 12.97
C PRO A 8 6.37 -7.14 12.11
N ARG A 9 6.67 -7.29 10.82
CA ARG A 9 6.78 -6.18 9.86
C ARG A 9 5.43 -5.64 9.42
N SER A 10 4.43 -6.49 9.18
CA SER A 10 3.05 -6.05 8.87
C SER A 10 2.30 -5.46 10.06
N SER A 11 2.87 -5.48 11.27
CA SER A 11 2.29 -4.84 12.45
C SER A 11 2.48 -3.33 12.46
N TYR A 12 3.38 -2.78 11.64
CA TYR A 12 3.68 -1.34 11.59
C TYR A 12 3.17 -0.72 10.31
N ASN A 13 2.67 0.50 10.42
CA ASN A 13 1.89 1.13 9.37
C ASN A 13 2.71 1.43 8.10
N LEU A 14 3.87 2.08 8.30
CA LEU A 14 4.79 2.42 7.20
C LEU A 14 5.36 1.17 6.52
N GLU A 15 5.70 0.16 7.31
CA GLU A 15 6.25 -1.10 6.80
C GLU A 15 5.18 -1.89 6.03
N LEU A 16 3.95 -1.94 6.53
CA LEU A 16 2.81 -2.53 5.83
C LEU A 16 2.59 -1.85 4.47
N LEU A 17 2.59 -0.52 4.43
CA LEU A 17 2.45 0.23 3.18
C LEU A 17 3.59 -0.06 2.22
N ARG A 18 4.84 -0.10 2.70
CA ARG A 18 6.00 -0.43 1.87
C ARG A 18 5.87 -1.82 1.24
N ILE A 19 5.45 -2.80 2.04
CA ILE A 19 5.20 -4.17 1.59
C ILE A 19 4.10 -4.23 0.52
N ILE A 20 3.04 -3.41 0.65
CA ILE A 20 1.98 -3.27 -0.37
C ILE A 20 2.57 -2.69 -1.66
N CYS A 21 3.35 -1.60 -1.57
CA CYS A 21 3.99 -0.96 -2.73
C CYS A 21 4.93 -1.92 -3.47
N GLU A 22 5.75 -2.69 -2.74
CA GLU A 22 6.64 -3.69 -3.32
C GLU A 22 5.85 -4.74 -4.11
N GLN A 23 4.75 -5.26 -3.55
CA GLN A 23 3.89 -6.21 -4.27
C GLN A 23 3.27 -5.60 -5.53
N LEU A 24 2.72 -4.39 -5.42
CA LEU A 24 2.13 -3.70 -6.56
C LEU A 24 3.16 -3.47 -7.65
N ASN A 25 4.39 -3.06 -7.29
CA ASN A 25 5.46 -2.87 -8.26
C ASN A 25 5.83 -4.18 -8.96
N CYS A 26 5.93 -5.29 -8.23
CA CYS A 26 6.17 -6.61 -8.83
C CYS A 26 5.05 -7.01 -9.81
N LEU A 27 3.80 -6.69 -9.51
CA LEU A 27 2.65 -6.98 -10.39
C LEU A 27 2.62 -6.08 -11.62
N LEU A 28 2.92 -4.79 -11.46
CA LEU A 28 2.79 -3.78 -12.52
C LEU A 28 4.04 -3.64 -13.40
N SER A 29 5.19 -4.16 -12.94
CA SER A 29 6.49 -4.05 -13.60
C SER A 29 7.29 -5.37 -13.49
N PRO A 30 6.77 -6.51 -14.00
CA PRO A 30 7.37 -7.83 -13.79
C PRO A 30 8.80 -7.94 -14.37
N ASN A 31 9.11 -7.16 -15.41
CA ASN A 31 10.42 -7.17 -16.07
C ASN A 31 11.42 -6.15 -15.47
N ASN A 32 10.97 -5.28 -14.56
CA ASN A 32 11.78 -4.24 -13.94
C ASN A 32 11.49 -4.20 -12.43
N ILE A 33 11.79 -5.31 -11.74
CA ILE A 33 11.69 -5.41 -10.28
C ILE A 33 12.78 -4.51 -9.68
N CYS A 34 12.48 -3.22 -9.57
CA CYS A 34 13.27 -2.29 -8.79
C CYS A 34 12.58 -2.15 -7.44
N ILE A 35 12.94 -3.02 -6.50
CA ILE A 35 12.70 -2.75 -5.08
C ILE A 35 13.80 -1.75 -4.71
N PRO A 36 13.46 -0.50 -4.33
CA PRO A 36 14.49 0.46 -3.96
C PRO A 36 15.33 -0.13 -2.82
N VAL A 37 16.64 -0.25 -3.04
CA VAL A 37 17.57 -0.88 -2.06
C VAL A 37 17.52 -0.17 -0.70
N ASP A 38 17.24 1.14 -0.75
CA ASP A 38 17.03 2.01 0.39
C ASP A 38 15.58 2.45 0.49
N ALA A 39 14.59 1.61 0.16
CA ALA A 39 13.17 1.98 0.25
C ALA A 39 12.91 2.64 1.59
N SER A 40 12.90 3.97 1.55
CA SER A 40 13.32 4.76 2.69
C SER A 40 12.25 4.58 3.73
N PHE A 41 12.64 4.48 5.00
CA PHE A 41 11.67 4.60 6.09
C PHE A 41 11.17 6.06 6.22
N ASP A 42 11.14 6.80 5.11
CA ASP A 42 10.59 8.13 4.98
C ASP A 42 9.10 8.02 4.59
N PRO A 43 8.16 8.46 5.45
CA PRO A 43 6.74 8.34 5.20
C PRO A 43 6.28 9.04 3.91
N LEU A 44 6.86 10.20 3.59
CA LEU A 44 6.48 10.97 2.40
C LEU A 44 6.82 10.22 1.12
N TYR A 45 8.02 9.65 1.05
CA TYR A 45 8.46 8.83 -0.07
C TYR A 45 7.54 7.63 -0.30
N VAL A 46 7.28 6.83 0.75
CA VAL A 46 6.47 5.61 0.62
C VAL A 46 5.03 5.95 0.24
N ASN A 47 4.47 7.03 0.81
CA ASN A 47 3.13 7.52 0.43
C ASN A 47 3.09 7.93 -1.05
N ASN A 48 4.05 8.73 -1.52
CA ASN A 48 4.11 9.14 -2.92
C ASN A 48 4.30 7.96 -3.86
N TRP A 49 5.06 6.94 -3.44
CA TRP A 49 5.23 5.71 -4.21
C TRP A 49 3.90 4.95 -4.35
N PHE A 50 3.16 4.77 -3.24
CA PHE A 50 1.83 4.17 -3.27
C PHE A 50 0.88 4.91 -4.22
N GLN A 51 0.81 6.24 -4.09
CA GLN A 51 -0.03 7.10 -4.94
C GLN A 51 0.33 6.96 -6.43
N THR A 52 1.63 6.88 -6.75
CA THR A 52 2.10 6.70 -8.13
C THR A 52 1.68 5.34 -8.69
N LEU A 53 1.76 4.28 -7.87
CA LEU A 53 1.37 2.92 -8.30
C LEU A 53 -0.13 2.81 -8.54
N ILE A 54 -0.97 3.31 -7.64
CA ILE A 54 -2.43 3.21 -7.80
C ILE A 54 -2.96 4.08 -8.95
N LYS A 55 -2.31 5.22 -9.25
CA LYS A 55 -2.68 6.08 -10.39
C LYS A 55 -2.56 5.38 -11.75
N ARG A 56 -1.75 4.33 -11.85
CA ARG A 56 -1.63 3.53 -13.08
C ARG A 56 -2.96 2.85 -13.44
N PHE A 57 -3.83 2.57 -12.47
CA PHE A 57 -5.16 2.01 -12.70
C PHE A 57 -6.18 3.04 -13.23
N GLU A 58 -5.78 4.29 -13.39
CA GLU A 58 -6.59 5.37 -13.99
C GLU A 58 -5.95 5.98 -15.24
N SER A 59 -4.69 5.67 -15.53
CA SER A 59 -3.97 6.24 -16.65
C SER A 59 -4.38 5.58 -17.97
N GLU A 60 -4.82 6.38 -18.94
CA GLU A 60 -5.24 5.93 -20.28
C GLU A 60 -4.17 5.13 -21.02
N ASP A 61 -2.89 5.45 -20.79
CA ASP A 61 -1.77 4.84 -21.49
C ASP A 61 -1.22 3.59 -20.79
N ASP A 62 -1.73 3.23 -19.60
CA ASP A 62 -1.22 2.11 -18.82
C ASP A 62 -2.11 0.87 -18.96
N PRO A 63 -1.54 -0.32 -19.25
CA PRO A 63 -2.33 -1.56 -19.33
C PRO A 63 -3.02 -1.92 -18.01
N ALA A 64 -2.59 -1.36 -16.87
CA ALA A 64 -3.24 -1.58 -15.58
C ALA A 64 -4.64 -0.97 -15.48
N LYS A 65 -5.00 -0.01 -16.35
CA LYS A 65 -6.28 0.70 -16.30
C LYS A 65 -7.50 -0.23 -16.29
N ASP A 66 -7.48 -1.30 -17.09
CA ASP A 66 -8.63 -2.21 -17.19
C ASP A 66 -8.67 -3.27 -16.08
N ASN A 67 -7.67 -3.29 -15.21
CA ASN A 67 -7.57 -4.26 -14.12
C ASN A 67 -8.24 -3.75 -12.84
N LEU A 68 -8.86 -4.66 -12.11
CA LEU A 68 -9.39 -4.41 -10.78
C LEU A 68 -8.33 -4.70 -9.71
N LEU A 69 -7.95 -3.70 -8.91
CA LEU A 69 -7.12 -3.89 -7.74
C LEU A 69 -7.98 -3.94 -6.47
N VAL A 70 -7.86 -5.02 -5.70
CA VAL A 70 -8.48 -5.15 -4.38
C VAL A 70 -7.39 -5.32 -3.32
N ILE A 71 -7.25 -4.32 -2.45
CA ILE A 71 -6.36 -4.37 -1.29
C ILE A 71 -7.20 -4.79 -0.08
N LEU A 72 -6.86 -5.95 0.47
CA LEU A 72 -7.51 -6.54 1.65
C LEU A 72 -6.53 -6.44 2.82
N ILE A 73 -6.93 -5.72 3.88
CA ILE A 73 -6.18 -5.63 5.14
C ILE A 73 -7.03 -6.24 6.26
N ASP A 74 -6.60 -7.39 6.75
CA ASP A 74 -7.26 -8.05 7.87
C ASP A 74 -6.72 -7.56 9.22
N ASP A 75 -7.55 -7.63 10.27
CA ASP A 75 -7.21 -7.23 11.65
C ASP A 75 -6.58 -5.81 11.76
N LEU A 76 -7.19 -4.81 11.12
CA LEU A 76 -6.64 -3.44 11.08
C LEU A 76 -6.37 -2.86 12.49
N HIS A 77 -7.18 -3.25 13.48
CA HIS A 77 -7.03 -2.82 14.88
C HIS A 77 -5.73 -3.31 15.54
N ARG A 78 -5.05 -4.31 14.96
CA ARG A 78 -3.78 -4.87 15.47
C ARG A 78 -2.55 -4.14 14.93
N LEU A 79 -2.73 -3.11 14.11
CA LEU A 79 -1.63 -2.23 13.74
C LEU A 79 -1.10 -1.52 14.98
N ASN A 80 0.20 -1.68 15.25
CA ASN A 80 0.88 -1.03 16.36
C ASN A 80 0.97 0.48 16.06
N PRO A 81 0.37 1.33 16.91
CA PRO A 81 0.69 2.74 16.89
C PRO A 81 2.10 2.88 17.47
N LEU A 82 3.09 3.21 16.65
CA LEU A 82 4.35 3.71 17.19
C LEU A 82 4.08 5.08 17.83
N ASP A 83 4.80 5.45 18.89
CA ASP A 83 4.64 6.76 19.54
C ASP A 83 4.89 7.94 18.58
N SER A 84 5.62 7.70 17.48
CA SER A 84 5.84 8.66 16.38
C SER A 84 4.70 8.74 15.36
N ASP A 85 3.80 7.75 15.33
CA ASP A 85 2.63 7.68 14.46
C ASP A 85 1.41 8.27 15.19
N ILE A 86 1.43 9.60 15.39
CA ILE A 86 0.24 10.37 15.86
C ILE A 86 -0.90 10.29 14.81
N VAL A 87 -0.63 9.76 13.62
CA VAL A 87 -1.54 9.74 12.48
C VAL A 87 -2.31 8.40 12.44
N ALA A 88 -3.61 8.48 12.17
CA ALA A 88 -4.50 7.33 12.11
C ALA A 88 -3.97 6.18 11.23
N ALA A 89 -4.39 4.95 11.55
CA ALA A 89 -3.96 3.71 10.90
C ALA A 89 -4.03 3.72 9.35
N LEU A 90 -4.90 4.52 8.73
CA LEU A 90 -5.04 4.62 7.28
C LEU A 90 -4.76 6.03 6.73
N SER A 91 -3.97 6.82 7.44
CA SER A 91 -3.64 8.21 7.06
C SER A 91 -2.92 8.37 5.73
N TRP A 92 -2.28 7.30 5.24
CA TRP A 92 -1.63 7.22 3.93
C TRP A 92 -2.60 6.94 2.78
N LEU A 93 -3.81 6.47 3.08
CA LEU A 93 -4.83 6.18 2.08
C LEU A 93 -5.35 7.52 1.52
N PRO A 94 -5.38 7.70 0.18
CA PRO A 94 -5.95 8.91 -0.38
C PRO A 94 -7.44 9.00 -0.08
N ILE A 95 -7.94 10.22 0.04
CA ILE A 95 -9.38 10.49 0.24
C ILE A 95 -10.21 9.90 -0.91
N ASN A 96 -9.67 9.96 -2.13
CA ASN A 96 -10.29 9.39 -3.32
C ASN A 96 -9.38 8.30 -3.88
N LEU A 97 -9.94 7.10 -4.05
CA LEU A 97 -9.26 6.03 -4.75
C LEU A 97 -9.60 6.06 -6.23
N PRO A 98 -8.67 5.59 -7.09
CA PRO A 98 -8.97 5.35 -8.49
C PRO A 98 -10.18 4.43 -8.67
N LYS A 99 -10.97 4.63 -9.73
CA LYS A 99 -12.24 3.89 -9.94
C LYS A 99 -12.09 2.36 -9.81
N ASN A 100 -10.98 1.80 -10.29
CA ASN A 100 -10.71 0.36 -10.30
C ASN A 100 -9.86 -0.12 -9.10
N VAL A 101 -9.69 0.72 -8.07
CA VAL A 101 -8.94 0.40 -6.86
C VAL A 101 -9.89 0.39 -5.68
N HIS A 102 -10.02 -0.77 -5.03
CA HIS A 102 -10.87 -0.97 -3.87
C HIS A 102 -10.05 -1.36 -2.65
N PHE A 103 -10.45 -0.81 -1.52
CA PHE A 103 -9.84 -1.08 -0.23
C PHE A 103 -10.86 -1.70 0.70
N VAL A 104 -10.52 -2.84 1.29
CA VAL A 104 -11.37 -3.56 2.23
C VAL A 104 -10.55 -3.85 3.48
N ALA A 105 -11.04 -3.35 4.60
CA ALA A 105 -10.42 -3.57 5.91
C ALA A 105 -11.39 -4.26 6.86
N THR A 106 -10.88 -5.19 7.66
CA THR A 106 -11.64 -5.91 8.69
C THR A 106 -11.05 -5.66 10.07
N THR A 107 -11.91 -5.72 11.09
CA THR A 107 -11.58 -5.53 12.52
C THR A 107 -12.36 -6.56 13.33
N LEU A 108 -12.03 -7.84 13.18
CA LEU A 108 -12.68 -8.91 13.92
C LEU A 108 -12.44 -8.81 15.42
#